data_AF-A0A528D7C0-F1
#
_entry.id   AF-A0A528D7C0-F1
#
_cell.length_a   1.000
_cell.length_b   1.000
_cell.length_c   1.000
_cell.angle_alpha   90.00
_cell.angle_beta   90.00
_cell.angle_gamma   90.00
#
_symmetry.space_group_name_H-M   'P 1'
#
loop_
_entity.id
_entity.type
_entity.pdbx_description
1 polymer ?
#
loop_
_entity_poly.entity_id
_entity_poly.type
_entity_poly.pdbx_seq_one_letter_code
_entity_poly.pdbx_strand_id
1 'polypeptide(L)' 'MRTYGQYCPIARGAEIFAERWTPLIIRNLHLGCGSFSEILEGAPGLSRT' A
#
# COMPACT_ATOMS: atom_id res chain seq x y z
N MET A 1 10.11 -6.29 -8.62
CA MET A 1 10.05 -4.89 -8.15
C MET A 1 10.96 -4.06 -9.03
N ARG A 2 10.45 -2.98 -9.62
CA ARG A 2 11.30 -2.00 -10.30
C ARG A 2 11.90 -1.10 -9.22
N THR A 3 13.20 -0.89 -9.26
CA THR A 3 13.90 0.02 -8.34
C THR A 3 14.23 1.32 -9.07
N TYR A 4 14.35 2.41 -8.32
CA TYR A 4 14.76 3.70 -8.89
C TYR A 4 16.28 3.78 -9.07
N GLY A 5 17.06 2.91 -8.40
CA GLY A 5 18.51 2.81 -8.57
C GLY A 5 19.31 3.99 -8.01
N GLN A 6 18.71 4.79 -7.12
CA GLN A 6 19.29 6.01 -6.56
C GLN A 6 19.09 6.06 -5.04
N TYR A 7 20.01 6.69 -4.31
CA TYR A 7 19.89 6.89 -2.85
C TYR A 7 18.85 7.96 -2.47
N CYS A 8 18.23 8.66 -3.44
CA CYS A 8 17.19 9.65 -3.16
C CYS A 8 16.16 9.09 -2.14
N PRO A 9 16.00 9.71 -0.95
CA PRO A 9 15.14 9.14 0.10
C PRO A 9 13.69 8.96 -0.35
N ILE A 10 13.19 9.87 -1.19
CA ILE A 10 11.86 9.77 -1.79
C ILE A 10 11.79 8.57 -2.72
N ALA A 11 12.78 8.39 -3.59
CA ALA A 11 12.85 7.26 -4.50
C ALA A 11 12.89 5.94 -3.72
N ARG A 12 13.72 5.86 -2.68
CA ARG A 12 13.82 4.67 -1.82
C ARG A 12 12.51 4.35 -1.09
N GLY A 13 11.80 5.36 -0.59
CA GLY A 13 10.48 5.18 0.01
C GLY A 13 9.43 4.72 -1.01
N ALA A 14 9.48 5.29 -2.22
CA ALA A 14 8.55 4.96 -3.31
C ALA A 14 8.70 3.52 -3.81
N GLU A 15 9.87 2.88 -3.67
CA GLU A 15 10.06 1.45 -4.00
C GLU A 15 9.15 0.50 -3.22
N ILE A 16 8.59 0.96 -2.09
CA ILE A 16 7.67 0.19 -1.27
C ILE A 16 6.30 0.86 -1.27
N PHE A 17 6.26 2.16 -0.96
CA PHE A 17 5.01 2.87 -0.78
C PHE A 17 4.20 2.99 -2.07
N ALA A 18 4.83 3.13 -3.24
CA ALA A 18 4.13 3.30 -4.51
C ALA A 18 3.77 1.97 -5.22
N GLU A 19 3.94 0.83 -4.54
CA GLU A 19 3.46 -0.46 -5.04
C GLU A 19 1.92 -0.51 -5.02
N ARG A 20 1.33 -1.25 -5.97
CA ARG A 20 -0.13 -1.33 -6.11
C ARG A 20 -0.75 -1.80 -4.78
N TRP A 21 -1.78 -1.08 -4.34
CA TRP A 21 -2.52 -1.27 -3.08
C TRP A 21 -1.81 -0.82 -1.79
N THR A 22 -0.48 -0.72 -1.75
CA THR A 22 0.24 -0.37 -0.51
C THR A 22 -0.25 0.92 0.16
N PRO A 23 -0.45 2.05 -0.56
CA PRO A 23 -0.97 3.27 0.07
C PRO A 23 -2.38 3.11 0.65
N LEU A 24 -3.24 2.33 0.00
CA LEU A 24 -4.63 2.12 0.41
C LEU A 24 -4.71 1.22 1.64
N ILE A 25 -3.90 0.17 1.69
CA ILE A 25 -3.81 -0.72 2.86
C ILE A 25 -3.30 0.05 4.07
N ILE A 26 -2.20 0.82 3.93
CA ILE A 26 -1.67 1.65 5.02
C ILE A 26 -2.70 2.66 5.51
N ARG A 27 -3.41 3.32 4.58
CA ARG A 27 -4.49 4.27 4.91
C ARG A 27 -5.61 3.60 5.71
N ASN A 28 -6.03 2.39 5.35
CA ASN A 28 -7.12 1.69 6.05
C ASN A 28 -6.69 1.22 7.45
N LEU A 29 -5.46 0.73 7.59
CA LEU A 29 -4.87 0.43 8.90
C LEU A 29 -4.80 1.68 9.79
N HIS A 30 -4.36 2.82 9.23
CA HIS A 30 -4.30 4.09 9.97
C HIS A 30 -5.66 4.57 10.45
N LEU A 31 -6.73 4.20 9.75
CA LEU A 31 -8.11 4.52 10.13
C LEU A 31 -8.76 3.47 11.04
N GLY A 32 -8.00 2.47 11.50
CA GLY A 32 -8.43 1.52 12.51
C GLY A 32 -9.05 0.22 11.96
N CYS A 33 -8.94 -0.07 10.67
CA CYS A 33 -9.34 -1.40 10.16
C CYS A 33 -8.50 -2.49 10.84
N GLY A 34 -9.16 -3.41 11.53
CA GLY A 34 -8.54 -4.49 12.30
C GLY A 34 -8.69 -5.86 11.63
N SER A 35 -9.58 -6.00 10.64
CA SER A 35 -9.78 -7.24 9.91
C SER A 35 -9.51 -7.09 8.41
N PHE A 36 -9.23 -8.23 7.75
CA PHE A 36 -9.06 -8.26 6.29
C PHE A 36 -10.30 -7.75 5.53
N SER A 37 -11.50 -8.10 6.01
CA SER A 37 -12.75 -7.66 5.39
C SER A 37 -12.90 -6.14 5.41
N GLU A 38 -12.60 -5.50 6.54
CA GLU A 38 -12.66 -4.04 6.67
C GLU A 38 -11.65 -3.34 5.75
N ILE A 39 -10.43 -3.90 5.62
CA ILE A 39 -9.42 -3.36 4.69
C ILE A 39 -9.92 -3.45 3.24
N LEU A 40 -10.55 -4.58 2.88
CA LEU A 40 -11.05 -4.83 1.52
C LEU A 40 -12.23 -3.91 1.18
N GLU A 41 -13.17 -3.70 2.11
CA GLU A 41 -14.29 -2.77 1.93
C GLU A 41 -13.79 -1.35 1.61
N GLY A 42 -12.69 -0.92 2.23
CA GLY A 42 -12.03 0.35 1.95
C GLY A 42 -11.09 0.36 0.73
N ALA A 43 -11.00 -0.73 -0.05
CA ALA A 43 -10.09 -0.87 -1.19
C ALA A 43 -10.78 -1.54 -2.40
N PRO A 44 -11.79 -0.90 -3.01
CA PRO A 44 -12.53 -1.49 -4.12
C PRO A 44 -11.60 -1.88 -5.28
N GLY A 45 -11.68 -3.13 -5.71
CA GLY A 45 -10.86 -3.70 -6.79
C GLY A 45 -9.63 -4.48 -6.32
N LEU A 46 -9.31 -4.48 -5.01
CA LEU A 46 -8.33 -5.40 -4.44
C LEU A 46 -8.88 -6.83 -4.52
N SER A 47 -8.06 -7.77 -5.01
CA SER A 47 -8.47 -9.18 -5.13
C SER A 47 -8.63 -9.81 -3.74
N ARG A 48 -9.64 -10.67 -3.60
CA ARG A 48 -9.83 -11.53 -2.42
C ARG A 48 -9.09 -12.87 -2.52
N THR A 49 -8.65 -13.21 -3.72
CA THR A 49 -8.11 -14.51 -4.11
C THR A 49 -6.73 -14.35 -4.71
#